data_AF-A0AAU0L844-F1
#
_entry.id   AF-A0AAU0L844-F1
#
_cell.length_a   1.000
_cell.length_b   1.000
_cell.length_c   1.000
_cell.angle_alpha   90.00
_cell.angle_beta   90.00
_cell.angle_gamma   90.00
#
_symmetry.space_group_name_H-M   'P 1'
#
loop_
_entity.id
_entity.type
_entity.pdbx_description
1 polymer ?
#
loop_
_entity_poly.entity_id
_entity_poly.type
_entity_poly.pdbx_seq_one_letter_code
_entity_poly.pdbx_strand_id
1 'polypeptide(L)'
;MLTVEKSLLGKFDEHELAKCISAHGWQAALPDALKDHQLLLLSDQLRDLLAGKGWNSKHGDGSAALPLGLLLLSKAGASLPEDLSREADMASLHEVLTLLSISVDHEIVSRLLRREDGTSGAGFMQRLHELVQLNSLADSLPM
;
A
#
# COMPACT_ATOMS: atom_id res chain seq x y z
N MET A 1 7.53 -7.99 21.92
CA MET A 1 7.36 -7.82 20.46
C MET A 1 7.08 -9.22 19.90
N LEU A 2 6.03 -9.40 19.11
CA LEU A 2 5.78 -10.69 18.43
C LEU A 2 6.90 -10.88 17.40
N THR A 3 7.90 -11.69 17.73
CA THR A 3 9.01 -11.99 16.84
C THR A 3 8.56 -13.07 15.86
N VAL A 4 8.28 -12.67 14.62
CA VAL A 4 8.08 -13.61 13.52
C VAL A 4 9.41 -13.72 12.78
N GLU A 5 9.91 -14.95 12.60
CA GLU A 5 11.10 -15.19 11.78
C GLU A 5 10.77 -14.88 10.31
N LYS A 6 11.33 -13.78 9.79
CA LYS A 6 11.09 -13.32 8.42
C LYS A 6 11.45 -14.37 7.36
N SER A 7 12.44 -15.22 7.63
CA SER A 7 12.85 -16.33 6.76
C SER A 7 11.75 -17.37 6.52
N LEU A 8 10.74 -17.44 7.40
CA LEU A 8 9.63 -18.39 7.31
C LEU A 8 8.39 -17.82 6.59
N LEU A 9 8.36 -16.51 6.32
CA LEU A 9 7.18 -15.83 5.76
C LEU A 9 7.03 -15.95 4.23
N GLY A 10 8.04 -16.50 3.54
CA GLY A 10 8.05 -16.60 2.08
C GLY A 10 8.34 -15.25 1.41
N LYS A 11 7.74 -15.01 0.24
CA LYS A 11 7.88 -13.76 -0.54
C LYS A 11 6.52 -13.17 -0.84
N PHE A 12 6.47 -11.85 -0.95
CA PHE A 12 5.29 -11.13 -1.45
C PHE A 12 5.79 -10.03 -2.40
N ASP A 13 6.02 -10.41 -3.65
CA ASP A 13 6.58 -9.57 -4.69
C ASP A 13 5.50 -9.15 -5.71
N GLU A 14 5.90 -8.44 -6.75
CA GLU A 14 5.02 -8.00 -7.84
C GLU A 14 4.27 -9.17 -8.51
N HIS A 15 4.92 -10.34 -8.61
CA HIS A 15 4.34 -11.52 -9.25
C HIS A 15 3.26 -12.15 -8.38
N GLU A 16 3.50 -12.28 -7.08
CA GLU A 16 2.48 -12.74 -6.12
C GLU A 16 1.31 -11.77 -6.04
N LEU A 17 1.57 -10.45 -6.07
CA LEU A 17 0.53 -9.44 -6.15
C LEU A 17 -0.32 -9.59 -7.44
N ALA A 18 0.33 -9.79 -8.59
CA ALA A 18 -0.37 -10.00 -9.86
C ALA A 18 -1.22 -11.28 -9.86
N LYS A 19 -0.77 -12.36 -9.20
CA LYS A 19 -1.58 -13.58 -9.00
C LYS A 19 -2.82 -13.32 -8.15
N CYS A 20 -2.67 -12.59 -7.05
CA CYS A 20 -3.81 -12.21 -6.20
C CYS A 20 -4.87 -11.45 -7.01
N ILE A 21 -4.43 -10.45 -7.78
CA ILE A 21 -5.31 -9.60 -8.59
C ILE A 21 -5.98 -10.39 -9.72
N SER A 22 -5.23 -11.22 -10.45
CA SER A 22 -5.77 -11.99 -11.57
C SER A 22 -6.81 -13.03 -11.14
N ALA A 23 -6.67 -13.59 -9.94
CA ALA A 23 -7.60 -14.60 -9.43
C ALA A 23 -8.89 -14.01 -8.84
N HIS A 24 -8.82 -12.85 -8.18
CA HIS A 24 -9.93 -12.34 -7.35
C HIS A 24 -10.29 -10.87 -7.60
N GLY A 25 -9.70 -10.24 -8.62
CA GLY A 25 -9.84 -8.81 -8.89
C GLY A 25 -8.93 -7.95 -8.02
N TRP A 26 -8.91 -6.65 -8.31
CA TRP A 26 -8.00 -5.70 -7.64
C TRP A 26 -8.28 -5.55 -6.14
N GLN A 27 -9.52 -5.77 -5.70
CA GLN A 27 -9.91 -5.69 -4.29
C GLN A 27 -9.19 -6.71 -3.42
N ALA A 28 -8.69 -7.82 -4.00
CA ALA A 28 -7.89 -8.80 -3.28
C ALA A 28 -6.52 -8.27 -2.83
N ALA A 29 -6.16 -7.06 -3.27
CA ALA A 29 -4.96 -6.37 -2.85
C ALA A 29 -5.19 -5.42 -1.66
N LEU A 30 -6.44 -5.29 -1.18
CA LEU A 30 -6.76 -4.49 0.00
C LEU A 30 -6.24 -5.16 1.29
N PRO A 31 -5.85 -4.39 2.33
CA PRO A 31 -5.29 -4.95 3.55
C PRO A 31 -6.14 -6.06 4.20
N ASP A 32 -7.46 -5.87 4.26
CA ASP A 32 -8.39 -6.85 4.83
C ASP A 32 -8.51 -8.15 4.02
N ALA A 33 -8.20 -8.11 2.72
CA ALA A 33 -8.22 -9.27 1.84
C ALA A 33 -6.89 -10.06 1.83
N LEU A 34 -5.80 -9.48 2.33
CA LEU A 34 -4.48 -10.12 2.34
C LEU A 34 -4.37 -11.19 3.44
N LYS A 35 -3.55 -12.20 3.20
CA LYS A 35 -3.21 -13.22 4.23
C LYS A 35 -2.24 -12.64 5.25
N ASP A 36 -2.21 -13.20 6.46
CA ASP A 36 -1.38 -12.70 7.57
C ASP A 36 0.10 -12.55 7.20
N HIS A 37 0.68 -13.53 6.49
CA HIS A 37 2.06 -13.44 6.05
C HIS A 37 2.28 -12.33 5.01
N GLN A 38 1.32 -12.10 4.11
CA GLN A 38 1.38 -11.02 3.11
C GLN A 38 1.30 -9.65 3.78
N LEU A 39 0.45 -9.51 4.81
CA LEU A 39 0.35 -8.28 5.62
C LEU A 39 1.66 -7.97 6.34
N LEU A 40 2.29 -8.97 6.97
CA LEU A 40 3.57 -8.79 7.66
C LEU A 40 4.69 -8.40 6.70
N LEU A 41 4.76 -9.04 5.53
CA LEU A 41 5.74 -8.71 4.49
C LEU A 41 5.48 -7.31 3.89
N LEU A 42 4.21 -6.97 3.65
CA LEU A 42 3.83 -5.66 3.13
C LEU A 42 4.14 -4.54 4.12
N SER A 43 3.88 -4.72 5.42
CA SER A 43 4.27 -3.77 6.48
C SER A 43 5.78 -3.51 6.48
N ASP A 44 6.58 -4.57 6.32
CA ASP A 44 8.04 -4.45 6.23
C ASP A 44 8.49 -3.68 4.99
N GLN A 45 7.92 -4.02 3.83
CA GLN A 45 8.21 -3.34 2.56
C GLN A 45 7.80 -1.86 2.58
N LEU A 46 6.65 -1.53 3.16
CA LEU A 46 6.18 -0.15 3.29
C LEU A 46 7.09 0.66 4.21
N ARG A 47 7.52 0.07 5.33
CA ARG A 47 8.48 0.72 6.23
C ARG A 47 9.81 0.98 5.54
N ASP A 48 10.34 0.01 4.79
CA ASP A 48 11.59 0.20 4.05
C ASP A 48 11.42 1.29 2.98
N LEU A 49 10.33 1.24 2.21
CA LEU A 49 10.04 2.22 1.15
C LEU A 49 9.90 3.64 1.70
N LEU A 50 9.16 3.82 2.81
CA LEU A 50 8.98 5.11 3.49
C LEU A 50 10.27 5.61 4.15
N ALA A 51 11.18 4.70 4.54
CA ALA A 51 12.52 5.05 5.02
C ALA A 51 13.52 5.35 3.89
N GLY A 52 13.08 5.38 2.62
CA GLY A 52 13.93 5.59 1.45
C GLY A 52 14.79 4.38 1.08
N LYS A 53 14.50 3.20 1.65
CA LYS A 53 15.17 1.93 1.32
C LYS A 53 14.32 1.19 0.29
N GLY A 54 14.95 0.53 -0.69
CA GLY A 54 14.22 -0.34 -1.61
C GLY A 54 13.63 0.30 -2.87
N TRP A 55 13.98 1.56 -3.20
CA TRP A 55 13.71 2.13 -4.54
C TRP A 55 14.53 1.44 -5.65
N ASN A 56 15.72 0.96 -5.30
CA ASN A 56 16.69 0.47 -6.27
C ASN A 56 16.48 -1.03 -6.54
N SER A 57 16.17 -1.35 -7.80
CA SER A 57 16.10 -2.71 -8.39
C SER A 57 17.35 -3.57 -8.19
N LYS A 58 18.44 -3.02 -7.62
CA LYS A 58 19.67 -3.74 -7.27
C LYS A 58 19.69 -4.41 -5.89
N HIS A 59 18.69 -4.22 -5.03
CA HIS A 59 18.75 -4.67 -3.61
C HIS A 59 17.62 -5.61 -3.14
N GLY A 60 16.99 -6.38 -4.02
CA GLY A 60 16.16 -7.51 -3.59
C GLY A 60 15.17 -7.98 -4.64
N ASP A 61 14.66 -9.20 -4.44
CA ASP A 61 13.46 -9.70 -5.13
C ASP A 61 12.34 -8.66 -5.00
N GLY A 62 11.61 -8.38 -6.08
CA GLY A 62 10.71 -7.23 -6.22
C GLY A 62 9.77 -6.97 -5.03
N SER A 63 9.41 -5.71 -4.80
CA SER A 63 8.51 -5.30 -3.73
C SER A 63 7.07 -5.17 -4.23
N ALA A 64 6.10 -5.73 -3.50
CA ALA A 64 4.69 -5.53 -3.82
C ALA A 64 4.18 -4.15 -3.38
N ALA A 65 4.81 -3.52 -2.38
CA ALA A 65 4.31 -2.31 -1.75
C ALA A 65 4.12 -1.12 -2.70
N LEU A 66 5.12 -0.84 -3.56
CA LEU A 66 5.05 0.25 -4.51
C LEU A 66 3.99 0.01 -5.61
N PRO A 67 4.01 -1.11 -6.36
CA PRO A 67 2.96 -1.40 -7.34
C PRO A 67 1.57 -1.48 -6.71
N LEU A 68 1.46 -1.94 -5.47
CA LEU A 68 0.20 -1.92 -4.72
C LEU A 68 -0.28 -0.48 -4.47
N GLY A 69 0.60 0.39 -3.96
CA GLY A 69 0.28 1.80 -3.75
C GLY A 69 -0.18 2.49 -5.04
N LEU A 70 0.52 2.26 -6.15
CA LEU A 70 0.16 2.79 -7.47
C LEU A 70 -1.19 2.24 -7.98
N LEU A 71 -1.44 0.94 -7.81
CA LEU A 71 -2.73 0.34 -8.16
C LEU A 71 -3.87 1.01 -7.39
N LEU A 72 -3.73 1.16 -6.07
CA LEU A 72 -4.77 1.73 -5.22
C LEU A 72 -5.01 3.20 -5.55
N LEU A 73 -3.96 3.98 -5.82
CA LEU A 73 -4.05 5.35 -6.35
C LEU A 73 -4.86 5.42 -7.65
N SER A 74 -4.54 4.55 -8.61
CA SER A 74 -5.30 4.46 -9.86
C SER A 74 -6.77 4.16 -9.62
N LYS A 75 -7.09 3.26 -8.68
CA LYS A 75 -8.48 2.94 -8.31
C LYS A 75 -9.18 4.05 -7.55
N ALA A 76 -8.42 4.88 -6.83
CA ALA A 76 -8.93 6.06 -6.16
C ALA A 76 -9.22 7.24 -7.11
N GLY A 77 -8.88 7.11 -8.40
CA GLY A 77 -9.12 8.14 -9.41
C GLY A 77 -7.96 9.13 -9.56
N ALA A 78 -6.78 8.82 -9.01
CA ALA A 78 -5.60 9.64 -9.23
C ALA A 78 -5.17 9.52 -10.70
N SER A 79 -4.91 10.66 -11.33
CA SER A 79 -4.16 10.72 -12.58
C SER A 79 -2.72 10.35 -12.27
N LEU A 80 -2.37 9.07 -12.41
CA LEU A 80 -0.99 8.64 -12.28
C LEU A 80 -0.17 9.33 -13.39
N PRO A 81 0.88 10.08 -13.05
CA PRO A 81 1.73 10.72 -14.03
C PRO A 81 2.44 9.67 -14.88
N GLU A 82 2.65 9.95 -16.16
CA GLU A 82 3.52 9.13 -17.01
C GLU A 82 4.97 9.14 -16.52
N ASP A 83 5.38 10.17 -15.77
CA ASP A 83 6.68 10.31 -15.12
C ASP A 83 6.53 10.67 -13.64
N LEU A 84 6.83 9.71 -12.76
CA LEU A 84 6.81 9.86 -11.30
C LEU A 84 7.98 10.71 -10.75
N SER A 85 8.81 11.32 -11.61
CA SER A 85 9.98 12.11 -11.20
C SER A 85 9.64 13.49 -10.61
N ARG A 86 8.40 13.95 -10.74
CA ARG A 86 7.97 15.26 -10.24
C ARG A 86 7.72 15.24 -8.72
N GLU A 87 8.24 16.23 -8.01
CA GLU A 87 8.19 16.31 -6.53
C GLU A 87 6.77 16.28 -5.95
N ALA A 88 5.79 16.91 -6.62
CA ALA A 88 4.39 16.91 -6.19
C ALA A 88 3.73 15.52 -6.30
N ASP A 89 4.07 14.76 -7.33
CA ASP A 89 3.58 13.40 -7.56
C ASP A 89 4.18 12.42 -6.53
N MET A 90 5.43 12.69 -6.14
CA MET A 90 6.12 11.99 -5.07
C MET A 90 5.54 12.26 -3.68
N ALA A 91 5.08 13.49 -3.42
CA ALA A 91 4.39 13.81 -2.17
C ALA A 91 3.06 13.06 -2.05
N SER A 92 2.25 13.07 -3.10
CA SER A 92 0.98 12.32 -3.13
C SER A 92 1.19 10.81 -2.96
N LEU A 93 2.21 10.24 -3.63
CA LEU A 93 2.57 8.83 -3.47
C LEU A 93 3.03 8.52 -2.04
N HIS A 94 3.84 9.39 -1.43
CA HIS A 94 4.30 9.23 -0.05
C HIS A 94 3.14 9.23 0.96
N GLU A 95 2.19 10.15 0.80
CA GLU A 95 0.99 10.21 1.64
C GLU A 95 0.14 8.95 1.52
N VAL A 96 -0.04 8.42 0.31
CA VAL A 96 -0.77 7.16 0.11
C VAL A 96 -0.04 5.98 0.71
N LEU A 97 1.26 5.86 0.51
CA LEU A 97 2.06 4.78 1.12
C LEU A 97 2.02 4.86 2.65
N THR A 98 1.95 6.07 3.20
CA THR A 98 1.76 6.30 4.64
C THR A 98 0.38 5.82 5.10
N LEU A 99 -0.69 6.21 4.39
CA LEU A 99 -2.06 5.75 4.69
C LEU A 99 -2.18 4.23 4.59
N LEU A 100 -1.55 3.63 3.58
CA LEU A 100 -1.50 2.19 3.40
C LEU A 100 -0.74 1.51 4.54
N SER A 101 0.41 2.04 4.96
CA SER A 101 1.18 1.53 6.10
C SER A 101 0.34 1.53 7.39
N ILE A 102 -0.34 2.63 7.68
CA ILE A 102 -1.22 2.74 8.85
C ILE A 102 -2.35 1.71 8.78
N SER A 103 -2.94 1.51 7.60
CA SER A 103 -4.06 0.58 7.40
C SER A 103 -3.63 -0.87 7.52
N VAL A 104 -2.45 -1.21 7.01
CA VAL A 104 -1.83 -2.54 7.18
C VAL A 104 -1.54 -2.82 8.65
N ASP A 105 -0.93 -1.87 9.37
CA ASP A 105 -0.64 -2.04 10.80
C ASP A 105 -1.93 -2.18 11.62
N HIS A 106 -2.96 -1.40 11.29
CA HIS A 106 -4.27 -1.50 11.94
C HIS A 106 -4.93 -2.85 11.69
N GLU A 107 -4.86 -3.39 10.47
CA GLU A 107 -5.39 -4.71 10.14
C GLU A 107 -4.64 -5.82 10.89
N ILE A 108 -3.31 -5.76 10.94
CA ILE A 108 -2.48 -6.69 11.73
C ILE A 108 -2.92 -6.67 13.19
N VAL A 109 -3.04 -5.49 13.80
CA VAL A 109 -3.48 -5.35 15.20
C VAL A 109 -4.90 -5.85 15.40
N SER A 110 -5.81 -5.58 14.46
CA SER A 110 -7.20 -6.03 14.53
C SER A 110 -7.31 -7.54 14.54
N ARG A 111 -6.56 -8.23 13.67
CA ARG A 111 -6.50 -9.70 13.64
C ARG A 111 -5.87 -10.27 14.91
N LEU A 112 -4.79 -9.67 15.40
CA LEU A 112 -4.13 -10.10 16.64
C LEU A 112 -5.07 -9.99 17.85
N LEU A 113 -5.88 -8.94 17.91
CA LEU A 113 -6.82 -8.70 18.99
C LEU A 113 -8.21 -9.32 18.75
N ARG A 114 -8.40 -10.02 17.62
CA ARG A 114 -9.69 -10.60 17.20
C ARG A 114 -10.84 -9.58 17.22
N ARG A 115 -10.56 -8.37 16.76
CA ARG A 115 -11.57 -7.30 16.64
C ARG A 115 -12.28 -7.45 15.29
N GLU A 116 -13.61 -7.56 15.31
CA GLU A 116 -14.44 -7.57 14.11
C GLU A 116 -14.62 -6.15 13.52
N ASP A 117 -14.28 -5.11 14.29
CA ASP A 117 -14.44 -3.69 13.93
C ASP A 117 -13.24 -3.12 13.15
N GLY A 118 -12.32 -3.97 12.68
CA GLY A 118 -11.13 -3.53 11.94
C GLY A 118 -11.50 -2.67 10.73
N THR A 119 -10.64 -1.71 10.36
CA THR A 119 -10.87 -0.89 9.17
C THR A 119 -10.97 -1.76 7.92
N SER A 120 -12.19 -2.00 7.45
CA SER A 120 -12.45 -2.68 6.19
C SER A 120 -11.77 -1.95 5.02
N GLY A 121 -11.43 -2.70 3.98
CA GLY A 121 -10.90 -2.18 2.72
C GLY A 121 -11.78 -1.08 2.13
N ALA A 122 -13.10 -1.09 2.39
CA ALA A 122 -14.00 0.00 2.03
C ALA A 122 -13.66 1.33 2.74
N GLY A 123 -13.40 1.30 4.06
CA GLY A 123 -13.03 2.49 4.84
C GLY A 123 -11.61 2.98 4.53
N PHE A 124 -10.71 2.10 4.11
CA PHE A 124 -9.43 2.50 3.53
C PHE A 124 -9.63 3.23 2.19
N MET A 125 -10.39 2.64 1.25
CA MET A 125 -10.62 3.23 -0.07
C MET A 125 -11.34 4.57 0.00
N GLN A 126 -12.28 4.74 0.95
CA GLN A 126 -12.92 6.03 1.17
C GLN A 126 -11.90 7.12 1.55
N ARG A 127 -11.05 6.84 2.55
CA ARG A 127 -9.99 7.80 2.97
C ARG A 127 -9.00 8.08 1.84
N LEU A 128 -8.70 7.08 1.02
CA LEU A 128 -7.84 7.24 -0.14
C LEU A 128 -8.48 8.14 -1.21
N HIS A 129 -9.78 7.98 -1.48
CA HIS A 129 -10.52 8.87 -2.38
C HIS A 129 -10.54 10.31 -1.87
N GLU A 130 -10.78 10.52 -0.58
CA GLU A 130 -10.75 11.85 0.04
C GLU A 130 -9.37 12.51 -0.13
N LEU A 131 -8.30 11.74 0.07
CA LEU A 131 -6.92 12.21 -0.12
C LEU A 131 -6.64 12.62 -1.57
N VAL A 132 -7.00 11.77 -2.53
CA VAL A 132 -6.83 12.08 -3.96
C VAL A 132 -7.62 13.31 -4.37
N GLN A 133 -8.84 13.48 -3.86
CA GLN A 133 -9.65 14.67 -4.13
C GLN A 133 -9.00 15.95 -3.56
N LEU A 134 -8.50 15.90 -2.32
CA LEU A 134 -7.80 17.04 -1.71
C LEU A 134 -6.56 17.45 -2.51
N ASN A 135 -5.76 16.48 -2.95
CA ASN A 135 -4.55 16.78 -3.73
C ASN A 135 -4.90 17.31 -5.13
N SER A 136 -5.96 16.81 -5.77
CA SER A 136 -6.45 17.35 -7.04
C SER A 136 -7.00 18.78 -6.94
N LEU A 137 -7.59 19.15 -5.79
CA LEU A 137 -8.08 20.49 -5.52
C LEU A 137 -6.93 21.47 -5.26
N ALA A 138 -5.87 21.03 -4.59
CA ALA A 138 -4.67 21.83 -4.35
C ALA A 138 -3.97 22.24 -5.66
N ASP A 139 -3.95 21.34 -6.66
CA ASP A 139 -3.39 21.64 -7.99
C ASP A 139 -4.25 22.61 -8.83
N SER A 140 -5.52 22.83 -8.45
CA SER A 140 -6.48 23.65 -9.21
C SER A 140 -6.59 25.11 -8.74
N LEU A 141 -5.94 25.48 -7.62
CA LEU A 141 -5.92 26.85 -7.10
C LEU A 141 -4.72 27.62 -7.70
N PRO A 142 -4.94 28.75 -8.40
CA PRO A 142 -3.85 29.59 -8.85
C PRO A 142 -3.24 30.30 -7.62
N MET A 143 -1.92 30.16 -7.45
CA MET A 143 -1.10 31.04 -6.61
C MET A 143 -1.12 32.49 -7.13
#